data_AF-A0A9W8XRJ7-F1
#
_entry.id   AF-A0A9W8XRJ7-F1
#
_cell.length_a   1.000
_cell.length_b   1.000
_cell.length_c   1.000
_cell.angle_alpha   90.00
_cell.angle_beta   90.00
_cell.angle_gamma   90.00
#
_symmetry.space_group_name_H-M   'P 1'
#
loop_
_entity.id
_entity.type
_entity.pdbx_description
1 polymer ?
#
loop_
_entity_poly.entity_id
_entity_poly.type
_entity_poly.pdbx_seq_one_letter_code
_entity_poly.pdbx_strand_id
1 'polypeptide(L)'
;MVDSNIFLDVTSEARKETLAVFDFKTQVQQFIEFDKKKWRLPGRHSPTEEQTVFTVLFGTWDLLQFSALDKDAAIRAIERSVQELFHNLDVLADHVGNPKVTVPSLMDVTFLPRYADRKNESATEFAQKQHQAVFLWSYWNTALSQAASEWARGDVFVPNVHDIVMEEVRAKQMFTNRVADAKGNGRQEPLFEEVEKPCLVQHPNAQNLQAAAHPCTDPDTHLFWDDMHISGPAQELIGKEAARLVRGNETVNSDARQRARLQSATDEKNEGDKGANFNLKFPPGY
;
A
#
# COMPACT_ATOMS: atom_id res chain seq x y z
N MET A 1 -9.52 -1.67 1.90
CA MET A 1 -9.89 -2.45 0.72
C MET A 1 -10.02 -1.51 -0.47
N VAL A 2 -9.65 -1.97 -1.66
CA VAL A 2 -9.76 -1.13 -2.87
C VAL A 2 -11.22 -0.95 -3.30
N ASP A 3 -11.96 -2.04 -3.45
CA ASP A 3 -13.41 -2.04 -3.73
C ASP A 3 -14.09 -3.16 -2.92
N SER A 4 -15.09 -2.78 -2.14
CA SER A 4 -15.83 -3.70 -1.26
C SER A 4 -16.61 -4.77 -2.03
N ASN A 5 -17.00 -4.51 -3.28
CA ASN A 5 -17.73 -5.46 -4.12
C ASN A 5 -16.83 -6.60 -4.60
N ILE A 6 -15.54 -6.33 -4.88
CA ILE A 6 -14.57 -7.39 -5.20
C ILE A 6 -14.51 -8.38 -4.03
N PHE A 7 -14.43 -7.85 -2.81
CA PHE A 7 -14.43 -8.66 -1.60
C PHE A 7 -15.73 -9.46 -1.44
N LEU A 8 -16.91 -8.85 -1.64
CA LEU A 8 -18.20 -9.56 -1.57
C LEU A 8 -18.27 -10.72 -2.57
N ASP A 9 -17.84 -10.48 -3.81
CA ASP A 9 -17.90 -11.48 -4.87
C ASP A 9 -17.07 -12.73 -4.52
N VAL A 10 -15.92 -12.55 -3.86
CA VAL A 10 -14.99 -13.65 -3.51
C VAL A 10 -15.21 -14.25 -2.11
N THR A 11 -16.02 -13.62 -1.26
CA THR A 11 -16.26 -14.06 0.14
C THR A 11 -17.71 -14.44 0.46
N SER A 12 -18.57 -14.50 -0.56
CA SER A 12 -20.03 -14.68 -0.45
C SER A 12 -20.51 -15.90 0.36
N GLU A 13 -19.66 -16.88 0.67
CA GLU A 13 -20.00 -18.01 1.54
C GLU A 13 -19.47 -17.90 2.99
N ALA A 14 -18.58 -16.97 3.33
CA ALA A 14 -17.75 -17.11 4.53
C ALA A 14 -17.91 -16.07 5.66
N ARG A 15 -18.31 -14.81 5.45
CA ARG A 15 -18.40 -13.83 6.57
C ARG A 15 -19.48 -12.74 6.42
N LYS A 16 -20.23 -12.53 7.51
CA LYS A 16 -21.10 -11.36 7.76
C LYS A 16 -20.37 -10.29 8.61
N GLU A 17 -19.11 -10.00 8.30
CA GLU A 17 -18.43 -8.86 8.93
C GLU A 17 -18.80 -7.58 8.17
N THR A 18 -19.13 -6.52 8.90
CA THR A 18 -19.57 -5.23 8.36
C THR A 18 -18.53 -4.70 7.38
N LEU A 19 -18.88 -4.65 6.09
CA LEU A 19 -17.99 -4.16 5.04
C LEU A 19 -17.55 -2.73 5.30
N ALA A 20 -16.27 -2.47 5.00
CA ALA A 20 -15.66 -1.16 5.15
C ALA A 20 -16.43 -0.13 4.31
N VAL A 21 -17.16 0.77 4.99
CA VAL A 21 -17.92 1.89 4.40
C VAL A 21 -17.00 2.96 3.74
N PHE A 22 -15.71 2.66 3.60
CA PHE A 22 -14.65 3.60 3.21
C PHE A 22 -13.63 2.94 2.25
N ASP A 23 -14.09 2.22 1.23
CA ASP A 23 -13.21 1.75 0.16
C ASP A 23 -12.68 2.90 -0.73
N PHE A 24 -11.66 2.62 -1.54
CA PHE A 24 -10.98 3.66 -2.32
C PHE A 24 -11.94 4.34 -3.31
N LYS A 25 -12.79 3.56 -3.97
CA LYS A 25 -13.82 4.06 -4.88
C LYS A 25 -14.73 5.09 -4.22
N THR A 26 -15.23 4.77 -3.03
CA THR A 26 -16.07 5.68 -2.26
C THR A 26 -15.29 6.94 -1.85
N GLN A 27 -14.02 6.80 -1.44
CA GLN A 27 -13.18 7.95 -1.08
C GLN A 27 -12.93 8.91 -2.26
N VAL A 28 -12.68 8.39 -3.47
CA VAL A 28 -12.53 9.22 -4.68
C VAL A 28 -13.81 9.98 -5.00
N GLN A 29 -14.97 9.32 -4.94
CA GLN A 29 -16.25 9.97 -5.18
C GLN A 29 -16.53 11.09 -4.17
N GLN A 30 -16.31 10.82 -2.89
CA GLN A 30 -16.47 11.82 -1.82
C GLN A 30 -15.54 13.03 -2.01
N PHE A 31 -14.28 12.78 -2.40
CA PHE A 31 -13.34 13.85 -2.72
C PHE A 31 -13.84 14.73 -3.87
N ILE A 32 -14.28 14.13 -4.97
CA ILE A 32 -14.79 14.85 -6.15
C ILE A 32 -16.03 15.68 -5.78
N GLU A 33 -16.96 15.12 -5.01
CA GLU A 33 -18.14 15.84 -4.55
C GLU A 33 -17.80 17.04 -3.65
N PHE A 34 -16.83 16.84 -2.75
CA PHE A 34 -16.33 17.89 -1.88
C PHE A 34 -15.65 18.99 -2.71
N ASP A 35 -14.76 18.64 -3.63
CA ASP A 35 -13.97 19.58 -4.43
C ASP A 35 -14.87 20.43 -5.35
N LYS A 36 -15.93 19.85 -5.93
CA LYS A 36 -16.95 20.59 -6.69
C LYS A 36 -17.68 21.67 -5.86
N LYS A 37 -17.84 21.44 -4.55
CA LYS A 37 -18.48 22.38 -3.61
C LYS A 37 -17.47 23.36 -3.00
N LYS A 38 -16.20 22.95 -2.89
CA LYS A 38 -15.07 23.68 -2.27
C LYS A 38 -14.93 25.11 -2.78
N TRP A 39 -15.12 25.31 -4.09
CA TRP A 39 -14.96 26.58 -4.79
C TRP A 39 -16.16 27.53 -4.67
N ARG A 40 -17.27 27.07 -4.06
CA ARG A 40 -18.41 27.93 -3.72
C ARG A 40 -18.27 28.61 -2.36
N LEU A 41 -17.17 28.35 -1.64
CA LEU A 41 -16.92 28.91 -0.31
C LEU A 41 -16.17 30.26 -0.43
N PRO A 42 -16.62 31.30 0.27
CA PRO A 42 -16.00 32.62 0.22
C PRO A 42 -14.55 32.59 0.76
N GLY A 43 -13.63 33.26 0.07
CA GLY A 43 -12.23 33.42 0.49
C GLY A 43 -11.22 32.42 -0.10
N ARG A 44 -11.62 31.55 -1.04
CA ARG A 44 -10.67 30.68 -1.76
C ARG A 44 -10.19 31.29 -3.08
N HIS A 45 -8.87 31.25 -3.28
CA HIS A 45 -8.18 31.71 -4.50
C HIS A 45 -8.42 30.74 -5.67
N SER A 46 -8.08 31.15 -6.89
CA SER A 46 -8.33 30.40 -8.14
C SER A 46 -7.81 28.94 -8.09
N PRO A 47 -8.50 27.97 -8.70
CA PRO A 47 -8.07 26.56 -8.81
C PRO A 47 -6.66 26.37 -9.41
N THR A 48 -6.15 27.37 -10.11
CA THR A 48 -4.91 27.33 -10.89
C THR A 48 -3.62 27.37 -10.06
N GLU A 49 -3.70 27.60 -8.75
CA GLU A 49 -2.51 27.80 -7.89
C GLU A 49 -2.23 26.64 -6.91
N GLU A 50 -3.20 25.74 -6.68
CA GLU A 50 -3.03 24.63 -5.72
C GLU A 50 -2.54 23.36 -6.42
N GLN A 51 -1.27 23.01 -6.22
CA GLN A 51 -0.74 21.70 -6.63
C GLN A 51 -1.00 20.66 -5.54
N THR A 52 -1.86 19.68 -5.84
CA THR A 52 -2.18 18.58 -4.92
C THR A 52 -1.37 17.33 -5.26
N VAL A 53 -0.79 16.68 -4.23
CA VAL A 53 -0.23 15.34 -4.33
C VAL A 53 -1.16 14.39 -3.58
N PHE A 54 -1.67 13.38 -4.27
CA PHE A 54 -2.56 12.37 -3.71
C PHE A 54 -1.73 11.19 -3.21
N THR A 55 -1.97 10.71 -1.99
CA THR A 55 -1.35 9.49 -1.48
C THR A 55 -2.41 8.41 -1.37
N VAL A 56 -2.20 7.28 -2.04
CA VAL A 56 -3.15 6.17 -2.11
C VAL A 56 -2.50 4.92 -1.53
N LEU A 57 -2.93 4.55 -0.31
CA LEU A 57 -2.41 3.40 0.43
C LEU A 57 -3.53 2.37 0.67
N PHE A 58 -3.61 1.36 -0.20
CA PHE A 58 -4.59 0.28 -0.13
C PHE A 58 -3.93 -1.05 -0.47
N GLY A 59 -4.48 -2.16 0.04
CA GLY A 59 -4.06 -3.52 -0.31
C GLY A 59 -3.65 -4.39 0.88
N THR A 60 -3.23 -3.83 2.01
CA THR A 60 -2.86 -4.66 3.20
C THR A 60 -4.03 -5.50 3.69
N TRP A 61 -5.21 -4.88 3.83
CA TRP A 61 -6.43 -5.59 4.21
C TRP A 61 -6.85 -6.60 3.15
N ASP A 62 -6.74 -6.26 1.87
CA ASP A 62 -7.05 -7.13 0.74
C ASP A 62 -6.17 -8.39 0.79
N LEU A 63 -4.85 -8.25 0.95
CA LEU A 63 -3.92 -9.38 1.09
C LEU A 63 -4.24 -10.28 2.28
N LEU A 64 -4.55 -9.70 3.44
CA LEU A 64 -4.92 -10.49 4.62
C LEU A 64 -6.18 -11.34 4.35
N GLN A 65 -7.18 -10.77 3.68
CA GLN A 65 -8.41 -11.49 3.36
C GLN A 65 -8.17 -12.54 2.27
N PHE A 66 -7.43 -12.19 1.22
CA PHE A 66 -7.16 -13.10 0.10
C PHE A 66 -6.24 -14.26 0.49
N SER A 67 -5.47 -14.13 1.58
CA SER A 67 -4.65 -15.22 2.12
C SER A 67 -5.46 -16.45 2.56
N ALA A 68 -6.77 -16.32 2.78
CA ALA A 68 -7.66 -17.42 3.12
C ALA A 68 -8.31 -18.10 1.89
N LEU A 69 -8.11 -17.55 0.69
CA LEU A 69 -8.69 -18.08 -0.55
C LEU A 69 -7.75 -19.11 -1.21
N ASP A 70 -8.28 -19.89 -2.14
CA ASP A 70 -7.45 -20.69 -3.05
C ASP A 70 -6.53 -19.78 -3.89
N LYS A 71 -5.32 -20.25 -4.21
CA LYS A 71 -4.29 -19.46 -4.92
C LYS A 71 -4.82 -18.76 -6.18
N ASP A 72 -5.53 -19.48 -7.04
CA ASP A 72 -6.07 -18.93 -8.30
C ASP A 72 -7.18 -17.89 -8.05
N ALA A 73 -8.00 -18.07 -7.02
CA ALA A 73 -9.03 -17.12 -6.65
C ALA A 73 -8.40 -15.85 -6.06
N ALA A 74 -7.39 -15.99 -5.21
CA ALA A 74 -6.63 -14.89 -4.65
C ALA A 74 -5.92 -14.07 -5.75
N ILE A 75 -5.27 -14.72 -6.72
CA ILE A 75 -4.66 -14.04 -7.87
C ILE A 75 -5.67 -13.17 -8.61
N ARG A 76 -6.81 -13.75 -9.01
CA ARG A 76 -7.86 -13.00 -9.72
C ARG A 76 -8.40 -11.83 -8.90
N ALA A 77 -8.53 -12.00 -7.59
CA ALA A 77 -8.96 -10.94 -6.70
C ALA A 77 -7.94 -9.79 -6.64
N ILE A 78 -6.64 -10.11 -6.57
CA ILE A 78 -5.56 -9.11 -6.60
C ILE A 78 -5.57 -8.34 -7.93
N GLU A 79 -5.66 -9.04 -9.06
CA GLU A 79 -5.69 -8.40 -10.38
C GLU A 79 -6.85 -7.40 -10.49
N ARG A 80 -8.05 -7.84 -10.10
CA ARG A 80 -9.23 -6.98 -10.10
C ARG A 80 -9.07 -5.79 -9.14
N SER A 81 -8.50 -5.99 -7.96
CA SER A 81 -8.24 -4.90 -7.00
C SER A 81 -7.24 -3.88 -7.56
N VAL A 82 -6.15 -4.32 -8.19
CA VAL A 82 -5.18 -3.38 -8.80
C VAL A 82 -5.79 -2.66 -9.99
N GLN A 83 -6.58 -3.34 -10.83
CA GLN A 83 -7.32 -2.72 -11.93
C GLN A 83 -8.29 -1.64 -11.43
N GLU A 84 -9.09 -1.94 -10.40
CA GLU A 84 -10.00 -0.96 -9.81
C GLU A 84 -9.26 0.20 -9.15
N LEU A 85 -8.07 -0.02 -8.58
CA LEU A 85 -7.24 1.06 -8.04
C LEU A 85 -6.91 2.06 -9.15
N PHE A 86 -6.37 1.61 -10.28
CA PHE A 86 -6.01 2.51 -11.37
C PHE A 86 -7.22 3.07 -12.11
N HIS A 87 -8.32 2.33 -12.20
CA HIS A 87 -9.58 2.87 -12.71
C HIS A 87 -10.07 4.06 -11.87
N ASN A 88 -10.00 3.97 -10.54
CA ASN A 88 -10.38 5.10 -9.68
C ASN A 88 -9.38 6.26 -9.75
N LEU A 89 -8.11 6.00 -10.10
CA LEU A 89 -7.16 7.05 -10.46
C LEU A 89 -7.48 7.71 -11.81
N ASP A 90 -8.02 6.96 -12.78
CA ASP A 90 -8.54 7.52 -14.03
C ASP A 90 -9.68 8.50 -13.76
N VAL A 91 -10.64 8.10 -12.92
CA VAL A 91 -11.76 8.96 -12.48
C VAL A 91 -11.25 10.23 -11.77
N LEU A 92 -10.22 10.10 -10.94
CA LEU A 92 -9.59 11.25 -10.31
C LEU A 92 -8.91 12.16 -11.34
N ALA A 93 -8.17 11.59 -12.30
CA ALA A 93 -7.50 12.34 -13.37
C ALA A 93 -8.49 13.05 -14.29
N ASP A 94 -9.66 12.47 -14.58
CA ASP A 94 -10.75 13.14 -15.30
C ASP A 94 -11.23 14.42 -14.58
N HIS A 95 -11.20 14.42 -13.24
CA HIS A 95 -11.63 15.57 -12.45
C HIS A 95 -10.53 16.63 -12.25
N VAL A 96 -9.28 16.21 -12.01
CA VAL A 96 -8.17 17.13 -11.66
C VAL A 96 -7.15 17.37 -12.79
N GLY A 97 -7.30 16.69 -13.93
CA GLY A 97 -6.41 16.80 -15.09
C GLY A 97 -5.19 15.90 -15.01
N ASN A 98 -4.08 16.41 -14.48
CA ASN A 98 -2.79 15.69 -14.39
C ASN A 98 -2.35 15.52 -12.93
N PRO A 99 -2.97 14.58 -12.18
CA PRO A 99 -2.65 14.34 -10.78
C PRO A 99 -1.21 13.87 -10.58
N LYS A 100 -0.64 14.26 -9.44
CA LYS A 100 0.55 13.63 -8.86
C LYS A 100 0.09 12.65 -7.81
N VAL A 101 0.46 11.38 -7.95
CA VAL A 101 -0.02 10.30 -7.09
C VAL A 101 1.16 9.51 -6.52
N THR A 102 1.22 9.41 -5.20
CA THR A 102 2.08 8.47 -4.50
C THR A 102 1.27 7.20 -4.22
N VAL A 103 1.71 6.07 -4.75
CA VAL A 103 1.10 4.75 -4.51
C VAL A 103 2.17 3.84 -3.91
N PRO A 104 2.32 3.81 -2.57
CA PRO A 104 3.32 2.98 -1.93
C PRO A 104 3.09 1.49 -2.24
N SER A 105 4.18 0.76 -2.49
CA SER A 105 4.11 -0.71 -2.49
C SER A 105 3.81 -1.23 -1.08
N LEU A 106 3.30 -2.45 -0.99
CA LEU A 106 2.96 -3.05 0.30
C LEU A 106 4.19 -3.65 0.98
N MET A 107 4.17 -3.65 2.31
CA MET A 107 5.05 -4.48 3.12
C MET A 107 4.56 -5.93 3.11
N ASP A 108 5.50 -6.89 3.14
CA ASP A 108 5.18 -8.29 3.36
C ASP A 108 4.52 -8.47 4.74
N VAL A 109 3.24 -8.87 4.72
CA VAL A 109 2.41 -9.04 5.91
C VAL A 109 2.91 -10.14 6.85
N THR A 110 3.82 -11.01 6.40
CA THR A 110 4.42 -12.05 7.24
C THR A 110 5.45 -11.51 8.24
N PHE A 111 5.88 -10.26 8.05
CA PHE A 111 6.74 -9.54 9.00
C PHE A 111 5.95 -8.72 10.03
N LEU A 112 4.63 -8.63 9.92
CA LEU A 112 3.81 -7.95 10.91
C LEU A 112 3.75 -8.77 12.21
N PRO A 113 3.72 -8.13 13.39
CA PRO A 113 3.67 -8.86 14.66
C PRO A 113 2.50 -9.85 14.76
N ARG A 114 1.34 -9.50 14.19
CA ARG A 114 0.16 -10.39 14.11
C ARG A 114 0.46 -11.73 13.45
N TYR A 115 1.40 -11.77 12.51
CA TYR A 115 1.78 -13.01 11.84
C TYR A 115 2.66 -13.88 12.73
N ALA A 116 3.55 -13.27 13.52
CA ALA A 116 4.40 -13.97 14.47
C ALA A 116 3.59 -14.68 15.58
N ASP A 117 2.45 -14.12 15.97
CA ASP A 117 1.54 -14.72 16.96
C ASP A 117 0.88 -16.04 16.48
N ARG A 118 0.91 -16.31 15.17
CA ARG A 118 0.40 -17.57 14.57
C ARG A 118 1.36 -18.74 14.69
N LYS A 119 2.55 -18.56 15.27
CA LYS A 119 3.54 -19.64 15.50
C LYS A 119 3.05 -20.80 16.38
N ASN A 120 1.90 -20.64 17.04
CA ASN A 120 1.23 -21.71 17.80
C ASN A 120 0.47 -22.72 16.91
N GLU A 121 0.32 -22.45 15.61
CA GLU A 121 -0.21 -23.40 14.64
C GLU A 121 0.77 -24.57 14.39
N SER A 122 0.31 -25.65 13.76
CA SER A 122 1.24 -26.73 13.36
C SER A 122 2.29 -26.18 12.38
N ALA A 123 3.54 -26.64 12.50
CA ALA A 123 4.64 -26.12 11.69
C ALA A 123 4.38 -26.21 10.18
N THR A 124 3.69 -27.27 9.73
CA THR A 124 3.32 -27.46 8.32
C THR A 124 2.25 -26.46 7.87
N GLU A 125 1.21 -26.25 8.67
CA GLU A 125 0.14 -25.30 8.36
C GLU A 125 0.66 -23.87 8.35
N PHE A 126 1.48 -23.50 9.34
CA PHE A 126 2.13 -22.20 9.40
C PHE A 126 3.00 -21.96 8.15
N ALA A 127 3.85 -22.92 7.79
CA ALA A 127 4.72 -22.81 6.62
C ALA A 127 3.93 -22.66 5.31
N GLN A 128 2.83 -23.42 5.15
CA GLN A 128 1.98 -23.32 3.97
C GLN A 128 1.31 -21.95 3.87
N LYS A 129 0.71 -21.46 4.97
CA LYS A 129 0.09 -20.13 5.01
C LYS A 129 1.10 -19.02 4.80
N GLN A 130 2.34 -19.19 5.29
CA GLN A 130 3.40 -18.20 5.10
C GLN A 130 3.83 -18.13 3.65
N HIS A 131 4.08 -19.29 3.03
CA HIS A 131 4.45 -19.37 1.64
C HIS A 131 3.38 -18.73 0.73
N GLN A 132 2.10 -18.99 1.01
CA GLN A 132 1.00 -18.37 0.30
C GLN A 132 0.94 -16.85 0.51
N ALA A 133 1.10 -16.36 1.74
CA ALA A 133 1.08 -14.93 2.02
C ALA A 133 2.23 -14.18 1.31
N VAL A 134 3.44 -14.73 1.34
CA VAL A 134 4.60 -14.17 0.62
C VAL A 134 4.36 -14.16 -0.89
N PHE A 135 3.81 -15.25 -1.43
CA PHE A 135 3.44 -15.32 -2.85
C PHE A 135 2.46 -14.21 -3.23
N LEU A 136 1.36 -14.06 -2.48
CA LEU A 136 0.33 -13.06 -2.77
C LEU A 136 0.85 -11.63 -2.61
N TRP A 137 1.69 -11.37 -1.60
CA TRP A 137 2.36 -10.09 -1.44
C TRP A 137 3.24 -9.74 -2.64
N SER A 138 4.08 -10.69 -3.08
CA SER A 138 4.93 -10.51 -4.25
C SER A 138 4.09 -10.27 -5.51
N TYR A 139 3.01 -11.04 -5.69
CA TYR A 139 2.09 -10.89 -6.81
C TYR A 139 1.45 -9.50 -6.83
N TRP A 140 0.94 -9.03 -5.69
CA TRP A 140 0.35 -7.70 -5.56
C TRP A 140 1.34 -6.60 -5.95
N ASN A 141 2.54 -6.62 -5.38
CA ASN A 141 3.53 -5.57 -5.65
C ASN A 141 4.00 -5.58 -7.11
N THR A 142 4.10 -6.75 -7.74
CA THR A 142 4.39 -6.83 -9.18
C THR A 142 3.23 -6.30 -10.02
N ALA A 143 1.99 -6.69 -9.72
CA ALA A 143 0.80 -6.18 -10.41
C ALA A 143 0.67 -4.67 -10.29
N LEU A 144 0.86 -4.14 -9.07
CA LEU A 144 0.86 -2.71 -8.79
C LEU A 144 1.96 -1.98 -9.57
N SER A 145 3.19 -2.50 -9.55
CA SER A 145 4.32 -1.91 -10.26
C SER A 145 4.09 -1.86 -11.77
N GLN A 146 3.58 -2.95 -12.36
CA GLN A 146 3.26 -2.97 -13.78
C GLN A 146 2.17 -1.94 -14.10
N ALA A 147 1.06 -1.96 -13.37
CA ALA A 147 -0.05 -1.04 -13.58
C ALA A 147 0.39 0.43 -13.41
N ALA A 148 1.21 0.72 -12.39
CA ALA A 148 1.79 2.04 -12.17
C ALA A 148 2.65 2.50 -13.35
N SER A 149 3.52 1.64 -13.86
CA SER A 149 4.43 1.96 -14.97
C SER A 149 3.71 2.22 -16.30
N GLU A 150 2.56 1.58 -16.49
CA GLU A 150 1.76 1.64 -17.71
C GLU A 150 0.68 2.74 -17.66
N TRP A 151 0.30 3.20 -16.47
CA TRP A 151 -0.69 4.27 -16.32
C TRP A 151 -0.17 5.60 -16.84
N ALA A 152 -0.93 6.25 -17.74
CA ALA A 152 -0.47 7.44 -18.47
C ALA A 152 -1.17 8.75 -18.07
N ARG A 153 -2.10 8.70 -17.11
CA ARG A 153 -2.99 9.83 -16.80
C ARG A 153 -2.52 10.75 -15.66
N GLY A 154 -1.29 10.59 -15.17
CA GLY A 154 -0.73 11.38 -14.06
C GLY A 154 0.72 11.03 -13.77
N ASP A 155 1.40 11.76 -12.88
CA ASP A 155 2.71 11.37 -12.34
C ASP A 155 2.52 10.30 -11.25
N VAL A 156 3.24 9.17 -11.33
CA VAL A 156 3.18 8.12 -10.29
C VAL A 156 4.52 7.94 -9.59
N PHE A 157 4.48 8.01 -8.27
CA PHE A 157 5.61 7.77 -7.37
C PHE A 157 5.34 6.52 -6.54
N VAL A 158 6.27 5.58 -6.49
CA VAL A 158 6.08 4.29 -5.80
C VAL A 158 7.19 4.10 -4.76
N PRO A 159 7.02 4.63 -3.53
CA PRO A 159 7.96 4.32 -2.45
C PRO A 159 7.91 2.83 -2.10
N ASN A 160 9.09 2.24 -1.86
CA ASN A 160 9.20 0.83 -1.46
C ASN A 160 9.08 0.66 0.05
N VAL A 161 7.85 0.49 0.55
CA VAL A 161 7.59 0.38 1.99
C VAL A 161 8.28 -0.84 2.60
N HIS A 162 8.29 -1.97 1.88
CA HIS A 162 8.94 -3.18 2.38
C HIS A 162 10.44 -2.94 2.61
N ASP A 163 11.14 -2.37 1.64
CA ASP A 163 12.59 -2.13 1.78
C ASP A 163 12.88 -1.13 2.89
N ILE A 164 12.12 -0.03 2.97
CA ILE A 164 12.28 0.98 4.03
C ILE A 164 12.16 0.35 5.42
N VAL A 165 11.12 -0.45 5.65
CA VAL A 165 10.90 -1.08 6.96
C VAL A 165 11.92 -2.18 7.23
N MET A 166 12.25 -3.00 6.23
CA MET A 166 13.22 -4.09 6.39
C MET A 166 14.65 -3.61 6.55
N GLU A 167 15.00 -2.43 6.05
CA GLU A 167 16.28 -1.79 6.32
C GLU A 167 16.47 -1.50 7.81
N GLU A 168 15.42 -1.07 8.51
CA GLU A 168 15.45 -0.85 9.96
C GLU A 168 15.63 -2.15 10.74
N VAL A 169 14.92 -3.21 10.34
CA VAL A 169 15.09 -4.56 10.91
C VAL A 169 16.54 -5.04 10.72
N ARG A 170 17.08 -4.90 9.51
CA ARG A 170 18.46 -5.29 9.19
C ARG A 170 19.47 -4.45 9.99
N ALA A 171 19.26 -3.14 10.09
CA ALA A 171 20.14 -2.24 10.84
C ALA A 171 20.22 -2.66 12.32
N LYS A 172 19.07 -2.95 12.94
CA LYS A 172 19.01 -3.47 14.30
C LYS A 172 19.76 -4.79 14.44
N GLN A 173 19.50 -5.76 13.55
CA GLN A 173 20.16 -7.08 13.59
C GLN A 173 21.68 -6.97 13.41
N MET A 174 22.14 -6.14 12.47
CA MET A 174 23.56 -5.91 12.23
C MET A 174 24.24 -5.29 13.46
N PHE A 175 23.64 -4.25 14.05
CA PHE A 175 24.15 -3.59 15.24
C PHE A 175 24.23 -4.54 16.44
N THR A 176 23.15 -5.29 16.72
CA THR A 176 23.11 -6.27 17.80
C THR A 176 24.15 -7.39 17.63
N ASN A 177 24.35 -7.86 16.39
CA ASN A 177 25.32 -8.92 16.10
C ASN A 177 26.74 -8.40 15.87
N ARG A 178 26.97 -7.07 15.97
CA ARG A 178 28.27 -6.42 15.73
C ARG A 178 28.84 -6.74 14.34
N VAL A 179 27.95 -6.88 13.36
CA VAL A 179 28.31 -7.09 11.96
C VAL A 179 28.22 -5.76 11.24
N ALA A 180 29.25 -5.43 10.46
CA ALA A 180 29.23 -4.26 9.59
C ALA A 180 29.58 -4.63 8.16
N ASP A 181 28.94 -3.98 7.20
CA ASP A 181 29.30 -4.11 5.80
C ASP A 181 30.51 -3.23 5.43
N ALA A 182 30.96 -3.29 4.17
CA ALA A 182 32.09 -2.51 3.68
C ALA A 182 31.83 -0.98 3.70
N LYS A 183 30.57 -0.55 3.72
CA LYS A 183 30.18 0.86 3.81
C LYS A 183 30.05 1.35 5.26
N GLY A 184 30.20 0.43 6.22
CA GLY A 184 30.09 0.71 7.65
C GLY A 184 28.67 0.67 8.19
N ASN A 185 27.69 0.21 7.41
CA ASN A 185 26.33 -0.02 7.91
C ASN A 185 26.36 -1.09 8.99
N GLY A 186 25.57 -0.91 10.06
CA GLY A 186 25.56 -1.80 11.23
C GLY A 186 26.46 -1.37 12.38
N ARG A 187 27.19 -0.26 12.24
CA ARG A 187 27.95 0.37 13.35
C ARG A 187 27.16 1.47 14.06
N GLN A 188 26.21 2.07 13.35
CA GLN A 188 25.37 3.13 13.87
C GLN A 188 24.33 2.54 14.82
N GLU A 189 24.02 3.29 15.87
CA GLU A 189 22.88 2.97 16.73
C GLU A 189 21.59 2.97 15.88
N PRO A 190 20.79 1.89 15.94
CA PRO A 190 19.58 1.79 15.14
C PRO A 190 18.53 2.79 15.61
N LEU A 191 17.71 3.29 14.68
CA LEU A 191 16.61 4.21 15.00
C LEU A 191 15.59 3.56 15.94
N PHE A 192 15.33 2.27 15.73
CA PHE A 192 14.40 1.48 16.52
C PHE A 192 15.14 0.50 17.43
N GLU A 193 14.79 0.52 18.72
CA GLU A 193 15.29 -0.44 19.68
C GLU A 193 14.54 -1.78 19.59
N GLU A 194 13.22 -1.72 19.36
CA GLU A 194 12.34 -2.88 19.23
C GLU A 194 11.77 -2.93 17.81
N VAL A 195 12.06 -4.00 17.08
CA VAL A 195 11.73 -4.18 15.66
C VAL A 195 10.87 -5.41 15.39
N GLU A 196 10.48 -6.15 16.42
CA GLU A 196 9.66 -7.37 16.30
C GLU A 196 8.34 -7.23 17.05
N LYS A 197 8.35 -6.64 18.25
CA LYS A 197 7.15 -6.51 19.09
C LYS A 197 6.46 -5.15 18.91
N PRO A 198 5.12 -5.10 18.99
CA PRO A 198 4.40 -3.84 18.93
C PRO A 198 4.46 -3.10 20.26
N CYS A 199 4.40 -1.76 20.20
CA CYS A 199 4.31 -0.92 21.38
C CYS A 199 2.96 -1.06 22.11
N LEU A 200 1.86 -1.15 21.35
CA LEU A 200 0.50 -1.31 21.83
C LEU A 200 0.11 -2.79 21.76
N VAL A 201 0.04 -3.42 22.93
CA VAL A 201 -0.45 -4.79 23.05
C VAL A 201 -1.89 -4.75 23.54
N GLN A 202 -2.78 -5.42 22.79
CA GLN A 202 -4.17 -5.58 23.20
C GLN A 202 -4.34 -6.86 24.03
N HIS A 203 -5.09 -6.76 25.12
CA HIS A 203 -5.47 -7.87 25.99
C HIS A 203 -6.96 -8.16 25.81
N PRO A 204 -7.34 -9.07 24.88
CA PRO A 204 -8.75 -9.34 24.57
C PRO A 204 -9.57 -9.88 25.75
N ASN A 205 -8.91 -10.40 26.80
CA ASN A 205 -9.54 -10.91 28.01
C ASN A 205 -9.55 -9.89 29.17
N ALA A 206 -9.17 -8.63 28.94
CA ALA A 206 -9.15 -7.63 29.98
C ALA A 206 -10.58 -7.23 30.39
N GLN A 207 -10.86 -7.31 31.70
CA GLN A 207 -12.18 -6.98 32.27
C GLN A 207 -12.49 -5.48 32.23
N ASN A 208 -11.48 -4.62 32.05
CA ASN A 208 -11.63 -3.17 31.94
C ASN A 208 -11.06 -2.66 30.61
N LEU A 209 -11.76 -1.74 29.94
CA LEU A 209 -11.34 -1.12 28.67
C LEU A 209 -10.00 -0.39 28.76
N GLN A 210 -9.69 0.22 29.91
CA GLN A 210 -8.38 0.82 30.17
C GLN A 210 -7.27 -0.22 30.38
N ALA A 211 -7.62 -1.45 30.77
CA ALA A 211 -6.70 -2.57 30.86
C ALA A 211 -6.57 -3.36 29.54
N ALA A 212 -7.44 -3.08 28.57
CA ALA A 212 -7.51 -3.81 27.31
C ALA A 212 -6.43 -3.40 26.31
N ALA A 213 -5.80 -2.23 26.48
CA ALA A 213 -4.68 -1.80 25.66
C ALA A 213 -3.78 -0.85 26.45
N HIS A 214 -2.52 -1.23 26.63
CA HIS A 214 -1.51 -0.37 27.25
C HIS A 214 -0.37 -0.12 26.26
N PRO A 215 -0.05 1.15 25.94
CA PRO A 215 1.13 1.46 25.16
C PRO A 215 2.39 1.23 25.99
N CYS A 216 3.49 0.92 25.30
CA CYS A 216 4.83 0.85 25.86
C CYS A 216 5.32 2.21 26.38
N THR A 217 6.39 2.22 27.19
CA THR A 217 6.96 3.43 27.79
C THR A 217 7.52 4.41 26.74
N ASP A 218 8.20 3.88 25.72
CA ASP A 218 8.88 4.66 24.69
C ASP A 218 8.38 4.27 23.28
N PRO A 219 7.23 4.82 22.83
CA PRO A 219 6.65 4.48 21.53
C PRO A 219 7.54 4.79 20.33
N ASP A 220 8.37 5.83 20.44
CA ASP A 220 9.21 6.29 19.34
C ASP A 220 10.37 5.34 19.01
N THR A 221 10.70 4.42 19.93
CA THR A 221 11.77 3.41 19.72
C THR A 221 11.24 2.08 19.17
N HIS A 222 9.92 1.96 18.96
CA HIS A 222 9.30 0.76 18.41
C HIS A 222 8.98 0.92 16.92
N LEU A 223 9.32 -0.10 16.13
CA LEU A 223 9.01 -0.12 14.70
C LEU A 223 7.51 -0.27 14.43
N PHE A 224 6.80 -1.00 15.30
CA PHE A 224 5.38 -1.29 15.19
C PHE A 224 4.60 -0.61 16.30
N TRP A 225 3.52 0.08 15.92
CA TRP A 225 2.57 0.64 16.89
C TRP A 225 1.71 -0.47 17.49
N ASP A 226 1.06 -1.28 16.66
CA ASP A 226 0.26 -2.43 17.09
C ASP A 226 0.59 -3.67 16.22
N ASP A 227 -0.22 -4.72 16.32
CA ASP A 227 0.03 -5.98 15.59
C ASP A 227 -0.05 -5.85 14.06
N MET A 228 -0.56 -4.73 13.55
CA MET A 228 -0.88 -4.48 12.14
C MET A 228 -0.28 -3.20 11.58
N HIS A 229 0.00 -2.20 12.41
CA HIS A 229 0.41 -0.86 11.99
C HIS A 229 1.86 -0.59 12.40
N ILE A 230 2.62 -0.05 11.44
CA ILE A 230 3.94 0.55 11.69
C ILE A 230 3.81 1.85 12.50
N SER A 231 4.85 2.18 13.26
CA SER A 231 4.87 3.34 14.16
C SER A 231 4.96 4.68 13.43
N GLY A 232 4.72 5.77 14.18
CA GLY A 232 4.87 7.14 13.66
C GLY A 232 6.24 7.42 13.05
N PRO A 233 7.36 7.12 13.74
CA PRO A 233 8.69 7.30 13.16
C PRO A 233 8.93 6.45 11.90
N ALA A 234 8.37 5.24 11.82
CA ALA A 234 8.48 4.40 10.62
C ALA A 234 7.69 5.01 9.45
N GLN A 235 6.49 5.54 9.71
CA GLN A 235 5.71 6.31 8.73
C GLN A 235 6.46 7.57 8.27
N GLU A 236 7.23 8.21 9.15
CA GLU A 236 8.05 9.37 8.79
C GLU A 236 9.12 9.00 7.74
N LEU A 237 9.75 7.82 7.85
CA LEU A 237 10.69 7.33 6.84
C LEU A 237 10.02 7.16 5.47
N ILE A 238 8.84 6.55 5.44
CA ILE A 238 8.05 6.37 4.20
C ILE A 238 7.65 7.73 3.62
N GLY A 239 7.20 8.66 4.45
CA GLY A 239 6.85 10.02 4.04
C GLY A 239 8.04 10.80 3.48
N LYS A 240 9.23 10.65 4.08
CA LYS A 240 10.48 11.23 3.57
C LYS A 240 10.83 10.67 2.20
N GLU A 241 10.70 9.36 1.99
CA GLU A 241 10.98 8.74 0.69
C GLU A 241 9.97 9.18 -0.37
N ALA A 242 8.68 9.21 -0.05
CA ALA A 242 7.66 9.75 -0.93
C ALA A 242 7.97 11.22 -1.32
N ALA A 243 8.34 12.05 -0.35
CA ALA A 243 8.71 13.43 -0.60
C ALA A 243 9.98 13.55 -1.47
N ARG A 244 10.97 12.67 -1.27
CA ARG A 244 12.19 12.60 -2.10
C ARG A 244 11.83 12.30 -3.56
N LEU A 245 11.02 11.27 -3.80
CA LEU A 245 10.56 10.89 -5.14
C LEU A 245 9.79 12.02 -5.84
N VAL A 246 8.85 12.66 -5.13
CA VAL A 246 8.05 13.77 -5.66
C VAL A 246 8.91 14.99 -5.98
N ARG A 247 9.85 15.37 -5.10
CA ARG A 247 10.75 16.51 -5.32
C ARG A 247 11.75 16.25 -6.43
N GLY A 248 12.24 15.01 -6.55
CA GLY A 248 13.13 14.56 -7.62
C GLY A 248 12.43 14.34 -8.96
N ASN A 249 11.09 14.38 -8.99
CA ASN A 249 10.29 13.98 -10.15
C ASN A 249 10.62 12.57 -10.65
N GLU A 250 10.92 11.66 -9.72
CA GLU A 250 11.30 10.27 -9.97
C GLU A 250 10.03 9.42 -10.18
N THR A 251 9.37 9.62 -11.32
CA THR A 251 8.14 8.89 -11.66
C THR A 251 8.44 7.53 -12.29
N VAL A 252 7.64 6.51 -11.97
CA VAL A 252 7.79 5.16 -12.54
C VAL A 252 7.19 5.01 -13.95
N ASN A 253 6.48 6.02 -14.44
CA ASN A 253 5.61 5.94 -15.62
C ASN A 253 5.94 6.98 -16.71
N SER A 254 7.19 7.48 -16.75
CA SER A 254 7.63 8.45 -17.76
C SER A 254 7.35 7.99 -19.18
N ASP A 255 7.62 6.72 -19.46
CA ASP A 255 7.55 6.14 -20.80
C ASP A 255 6.11 5.96 -21.27
N ALA A 256 5.21 5.51 -20.39
CA ALA A 256 3.78 5.41 -20.70
C ALA A 256 3.18 6.80 -21.04
N ARG A 257 3.54 7.82 -20.27
CA ARG A 257 3.11 9.19 -20.53
C ARG A 257 3.66 9.75 -21.84
N GLN A 258 4.94 9.48 -22.13
CA GLN A 258 5.53 9.89 -23.40
C GLN A 258 4.81 9.23 -24.59
N ARG A 259 4.55 7.92 -24.51
CA ARG A 259 3.78 7.19 -25.53
C ARG A 259 2.37 7.77 -25.72
N ALA A 260 1.65 8.05 -24.63
CA ALA A 260 0.32 8.65 -24.70
C ALA A 260 0.33 10.03 -25.38
N ARG A 261 1.29 10.90 -25.04
CA ARG A 261 1.44 12.22 -25.69
C ARG A 261 1.69 12.12 -27.19
N LEU A 262 2.53 11.17 -27.61
CA LEU A 262 2.83 10.93 -29.03
C LEU A 262 1.61 10.37 -29.79
N GLN A 263 0.84 9.49 -29.16
CA GLN A 263 -0.41 8.96 -29.71
C GLN A 263 -1.48 10.05 -29.84
N SER A 264 -1.67 10.89 -28.82
CA SER A 264 -2.61 12.02 -28.90
C SER A 264 -2.24 13.04 -29.99
N ALA A 265 -0.95 13.20 -30.30
CA ALA A 265 -0.49 14.06 -31.40
C ALA A 265 -0.70 13.45 -32.79
N THR A 266 -0.98 12.14 -32.88
CA THR A 266 -1.20 11.40 -34.13
C THR A 266 -2.66 10.98 -34.35
N ASP A 267 -3.44 10.84 -33.26
CA ASP A 267 -4.82 10.34 -33.24
C ASP A 267 -5.86 11.44 -32.95
N GLU A 268 -5.93 12.52 -33.74
CA GLU A 268 -7.10 13.43 -33.75
C GLU A 268 -8.42 12.72 -34.22
N LYS A 269 -8.40 11.40 -34.43
CA LYS A 269 -9.58 10.58 -34.76
C LYS A 269 -9.48 9.19 -34.14
N ASN A 270 -10.02 9.03 -32.93
CA ASN A 270 -10.89 7.91 -32.51
C ASN A 270 -10.89 7.82 -30.98
N GLU A 271 -11.98 8.28 -30.35
CA GLU A 271 -12.29 7.94 -28.97
C GLU A 271 -12.82 6.50 -28.92
N GLY A 272 -12.01 5.62 -28.32
CA GLY A 272 -12.39 4.25 -28.00
C GLY A 272 -11.79 3.89 -26.66
N ASP A 273 -12.69 3.61 -25.70
CA ASP A 273 -12.52 3.05 -24.36
C ASP A 273 -11.14 2.39 -24.10
N LYS A 274 -10.25 3.08 -23.37
CA LYS A 274 -8.94 2.56 -22.95
C LYS A 274 -8.92 2.37 -21.43
N GLY A 275 -9.76 1.47 -20.93
CA GLY A 275 -9.53 0.86 -19.61
C GLY A 275 -8.23 0.07 -19.63
N ALA A 276 -7.40 0.22 -18.61
CA ALA A 276 -6.10 -0.43 -18.53
C ALA A 276 -6.27 -1.94 -18.26
N ASN A 277 -6.30 -2.73 -19.32
CA ASN A 277 -6.41 -4.19 -19.21
C ASN A 277 -4.98 -4.79 -19.11
N PHE A 278 -4.51 -4.94 -17.88
CA PHE A 278 -3.17 -5.47 -17.59
C PHE A 278 -3.18 -7.00 -17.70
N ASN A 279 -2.45 -7.55 -18.67
CA ASN A 279 -2.28 -8.99 -18.82
C ASN A 279 -0.93 -9.40 -18.20
N LEU A 280 -0.95 -9.74 -16.90
CA LEU A 280 0.23 -10.12 -16.13
C LEU A 280 0.75 -11.49 -16.63
N LYS A 281 2.01 -11.54 -17.08
CA LYS A 281 2.71 -12.80 -17.38
C LYS A 281 3.80 -13.04 -16.35
N PHE A 282 3.50 -13.85 -15.34
CA PHE A 282 4.53 -14.35 -14.43
C PHE A 282 5.30 -15.52 -15.07
N PRO A 283 6.62 -15.63 -14.84
CA PRO A 283 7.37 -16.82 -15.22
C PRO A 283 6.86 -18.05 -14.43
N PRO A 284 6.84 -19.25 -15.04
CA PRO A 284 6.49 -20.48 -14.33
C PRO A 284 7.55 -20.78 -13.26
N GLY A 285 7.11 -20.96 -12.00
CA GLY A 285 8.05 -21.27 -10.91
C GLY A 285 7.66 -20.78 -9.51
N TYR A 286 6.46 -20.21 -9.32
CA TYR A 286 5.86 -19.94 -8.02
C TYR A 286 4.60 -20.76 -7.80
#